data_AF-A0A7X9LZ10-F1
#
_entry.id   AF-A0A7X9LZ10-F1
#
_cell.length_a   1.000
_cell.length_b   1.000
_cell.length_c   1.000
_cell.angle_alpha   90.00
_cell.angle_beta   90.00
_cell.angle_gamma   90.00
#
_symmetry.space_group_name_H-M   'P 1'
#
loop_
_entity.id
_entity.type
_entity.pdbx_description
1 polymer ?
#
loop_
_entity_poly.entity_id
_entity_poly.type
_entity_poly.pdbx_seq_one_letter_code
_entity_poly.pdbx_strand_id
1 'polypeptide(L)' 'MTVDKYILAVVTTNIKKIPFGTNVFQCETKEEMEYIGANLEAILDGIAHALSEELIIIVKH' A
#
# COMPACT_ATOMS: atom_id res chain seq x y z
N MET A 1 16.18 -13.22 9.25
CA MET A 1 14.95 -12.84 9.96
C MET A 1 13.78 -13.18 9.06
N THR A 2 12.83 -13.97 9.55
CA THR A 2 11.53 -14.18 8.88
C THR A 2 10.61 -13.06 9.35
N VAL A 3 10.07 -12.30 8.40
CA VAL A 3 9.09 -11.24 8.69
C VAL A 3 7.73 -11.89 8.52
N ASP A 4 7.13 -12.32 9.63
CA ASP A 4 5.88 -13.09 9.59
C ASP A 4 4.65 -12.18 9.40
N LYS A 5 4.64 -10.96 9.96
CA LYS A 5 3.53 -10.01 9.76
C LYS A 5 4.06 -8.59 9.72
N TYR A 6 3.91 -7.91 8.58
CA TYR A 6 4.46 -6.57 8.41
C TYR A 6 3.75 -5.77 7.30
N ILE A 7 3.67 -4.45 7.47
CA ILE A 7 3.19 -3.51 6.45
C ILE A 7 4.38 -3.09 5.59
N LEU A 8 4.42 -3.57 4.35
CA LEU A 8 5.54 -3.40 3.43
C LEU A 8 5.52 -2.03 2.73
N ALA A 9 4.33 -1.55 2.38
CA ALA A 9 4.12 -0.29 1.68
C ALA A 9 2.70 0.24 1.92
N VAL A 10 2.52 1.53 1.65
CA VAL A 10 1.21 2.20 1.67
C VAL A 10 1.01 2.91 0.34
N VAL A 11 -0.16 2.75 -0.27
CA VAL A 11 -0.56 3.44 -1.50
C VAL A 11 -1.80 4.26 -1.17
N THR A 12 -1.79 5.56 -1.44
CA THR A 12 -2.86 6.46 -1.01
C THR A 12 -3.12 7.58 -2.00
N THR A 13 -4.37 8.01 -2.12
CA THR A 13 -4.74 9.26 -2.79
C THR A 13 -4.79 10.44 -1.81
N ASN A 14 -4.57 10.21 -0.51
CA ASN A 14 -4.68 11.23 0.53
C ASN A 14 -3.57 11.12 1.58
N ILE A 15 -2.43 11.74 1.28
CA ILE A 15 -1.25 11.76 2.17
C ILE A 15 -1.54 12.26 3.59
N LYS A 16 -2.58 13.08 3.80
CA LYS A 16 -2.94 13.60 5.14
C LYS A 16 -3.39 12.48 6.09
N LYS A 17 -3.88 11.36 5.54
CA LYS A 17 -4.24 10.16 6.32
C LYS A 17 -3.04 9.30 6.70
N ILE A 18 -1.87 9.54 6.10
CA ILE A 18 -0.61 8.83 6.36
C ILE A 18 0.48 9.84 6.72
N PRO A 19 0.42 10.42 7.94
CA PRO A 19 1.41 11.38 8.38
C PRO A 19 2.81 10.75 8.60
N PHE A 20 2.87 9.43 8.81
CA PHE A 20 4.11 8.68 9.00
C PHE A 20 3.96 7.24 8.49
N GLY A 21 4.98 6.71 7.83
CA GLY A 21 4.99 5.35 7.30
C GLY A 21 6.24 5.09 6.45
N THR A 22 6.58 3.81 6.26
CA THR A 22 7.64 3.41 5.33
C THR A 22 7.04 3.17 3.95
N ASN A 23 7.75 3.57 2.88
CA ASN A 23 7.38 3.33 1.48
C ASN A 23 5.94 3.76 1.14
N VAL A 24 5.68 5.06 1.22
CA VAL A 24 4.37 5.64 0.88
C VAL A 24 4.36 6.10 -0.58
N PHE A 25 3.40 5.61 -1.34
CA PHE A 25 3.14 5.96 -2.73
C PHE A 25 1.88 6.83 -2.77
N GLN A 26 2.05 8.11 -3.05
CA GLN A 26 0.93 9.03 -3.26
C GLN A 26 0.49 8.95 -4.72
N CYS A 27 -0.80 8.75 -4.95
CA CYS A 27 -1.45 8.71 -6.25
C CYS A 27 -2.37 9.93 -6.43
N GLU A 28 -2.63 10.31 -7.67
CA GLU A 28 -3.59 11.36 -8.01
C GLU A 28 -5.02 10.80 -8.15
N THR A 29 -5.15 9.56 -8.61
CA THR A 29 -6.46 8.91 -8.85
C THR A 29 -6.57 7.55 -8.18
N LYS A 30 -7.81 7.09 -8.02
CA LYS A 30 -8.09 5.75 -7.50
C LYS A 30 -7.58 4.65 -8.44
N GLU A 31 -7.68 4.85 -9.75
CA GLU A 31 -7.20 3.91 -10.77
C GLU A 31 -5.68 3.75 -10.68
N GLU A 32 -4.94 4.84 -10.49
CA GLU A 32 -3.50 4.79 -10.27
C GLU A 32 -3.16 4.06 -8.95
N MET A 33 -3.91 4.31 -7.88
CA MET A 33 -3.74 3.63 -6.59
C MET A 33 -3.95 2.12 -6.72
N GLU A 34 -4.99 1.68 -7.44
CA GLU A 34 -5.27 0.27 -7.71
C GLU A 34 -4.19 -0.36 -8.59
N TYR A 35 -3.75 0.35 -9.64
CA TYR A 35 -2.67 -0.09 -10.51
C TYR A 35 -1.36 -0.28 -9.74
N ILE A 36 -0.95 0.70 -8.94
CA ILE A 36 0.26 0.62 -8.12
C ILE A 36 0.12 -0.48 -7.07
N GLY A 37 -1.04 -0.59 -6.40
CA GLY A 37 -1.32 -1.65 -5.43
C GLY A 37 -1.13 -3.05 -6.00
N ALA A 38 -1.71 -3.33 -7.17
CA ALA A 38 -1.58 -4.62 -7.86
C ALA A 38 -0.13 -4.93 -8.28
N ASN A 39 0.61 -3.93 -8.77
CA ASN A 39 2.03 -4.11 -9.10
C ASN A 39 2.86 -4.40 -7.85
N LEU A 40 2.61 -3.69 -6.74
CA LEU A 40 3.33 -3.92 -5.49
C LEU A 40 3.00 -5.28 -4.87
N GLU A 41 1.77 -5.76 -5.01
CA GLU A 41 1.38 -7.11 -4.61
C GLU A 41 2.27 -8.16 -5.30
N ALA A 42 2.44 -8.05 -6.61
CA ALA A 42 3.27 -8.95 -7.41
C ALA A 42 4.77 -8.81 -7.13
N ILE A 43 5.29 -7.59 -6.93
CA ILE A 43 6.72 -7.32 -6.72
C ILE A 43 7.16 -7.73 -5.31
N LEU A 44 6.34 -7.46 -4.29
CA LEU A 44 6.68 -7.68 -2.89
C LEU A 44 6.27 -9.07 -2.39
N ASP A 45 5.62 -9.86 -3.24
CA ASP A 45 4.98 -11.12 -2.85
C ASP A 45 4.09 -10.89 -1.62
N GLY A 46 3.35 -9.77 -1.66
CA GLY A 46 2.52 -9.27 -0.56
C GLY A 46 1.03 -9.47 -0.87
N ILE A 47 0.17 -8.90 -0.03
CA ILE A 47 -1.28 -8.87 -0.25
C ILE A 47 -1.75 -7.43 -0.11
N ALA A 48 -2.45 -6.90 -1.12
CA ALA A 48 -3.04 -5.58 -1.07
C ALA A 48 -4.35 -5.60 -0.25
N HIS A 49 -4.43 -4.76 0.77
CA HIS A 49 -5.65 -4.53 1.56
C HIS A 49 -6.06 -3.07 1.50
N ALA A 50 -7.25 -2.81 0.97
CA ALA A 50 -7.88 -1.51 1.09
C ALA A 50 -8.37 -1.30 2.54
N LEU A 51 -7.82 -0.30 3.24
CA LEU A 51 -8.35 0.12 4.55
C LEU A 51 -9.43 1.20 4.40
N SER A 52 -9.43 1.92 3.27
CA SER A 52 -10.46 2.90 2.90
C SER A 52 -10.44 3.12 1.38
N GLU A 53 -11.39 3.91 0.86
CA GLU A 53 -11.42 4.28 -0.57
C GLU A 53 -10.17 5.05 -1.04
N GLU A 54 -9.44 5.67 -0.11
CA GLU A 54 -8.26 6.49 -0.39
C GLU A 54 -6.96 5.84 0.10
N LEU A 55 -7.00 4.57 0.54
CA LEU A 55 -5.87 3.93 1.18
C LEU A 55 -5.81 2.41 0.95
N ILE A 56 -4.73 1.96 0.36
CA ILE A 56 -4.31 0.56 0.27
C ILE A 56 -3.02 0.37 1.07
N ILE A 57 -2.92 -0.73 1.81
CA ILE A 57 -1.66 -1.19 2.41
C ILE A 57 -1.25 -2.52 1.77
N ILE A 58 0.06 -2.73 1.65
CA ILE A 58 0.61 -4.02 1.22
C ILE A 58 1.16 -4.72 2.46
N VAL A 59 0.68 -5.93 2.74
CA VAL A 59 1.11 -6.70 3.93
C VAL A 59 1.79 -8.00 3.54
N LYS A 60 2.74 -8.45 4.36
CA LYS A 60 3.20 -9.84 4.40
C LYS A 60 2.40 -10.59 5.48
N HIS A 61 1.98 -11.80 5.19
CA HIS A 61 1.34 -12.75 6.12
C HIS A 61 2.26 -13.92 6.45
#